data_AF-A0A839STV6-F1
#
_entry.id   AF-A0A839STV6-F1
#
_cell.length_a   1.000
_cell.length_b   1.000
_cell.length_c   1.000
_cell.angle_alpha   90.00
_cell.angle_beta   90.00
_cell.angle_gamma   90.00
#
_symmetry.space_group_name_H-M   'P 1'
#
loop_
_entity.id
_entity.type
_entity.pdbx_description
1 polymer ?
#
loop_
_entity_poly.entity_id
_entity_poly.type
_entity_poly.pdbx_seq_one_letter_code
_entity_poly.pdbx_strand_id
1 'polypeptide(L)'
;MKRETTFYNRTATALVVGLGLTFGAAALPASATASTESDRAAYLERQEQQIMKAEEMIEQQPDSEEPAMADLKRAWQQVEHDWARLKDSAAEDWQDAKQAFEETWIGFQEEWDEMTAE
;
A
#
# COMPACT_ATOMS: atom_id res chain seq x y z
N MET A 1 33.81 18.68 41.90
CA MET A 1 34.41 17.97 40.75
C MET A 1 33.34 17.11 40.09
N LYS A 2 33.51 16.85 38.79
CA LYS A 2 32.49 16.56 37.79
C LYS A 2 31.70 15.26 38.03
N ARG A 3 30.41 15.31 37.70
CA ARG A 3 29.50 14.15 37.60
C ARG A 3 29.92 13.31 36.39
N GLU A 4 30.11 12.02 36.60
CA GLU A 4 30.34 11.06 35.52
C GLU A 4 29.02 10.79 34.78
N THR A 5 28.99 11.27 33.55
CA THR A 5 28.34 10.73 32.34
C THR A 5 28.35 9.18 32.35
N THR A 6 27.34 8.42 31.95
CA THR A 6 26.26 8.60 30.96
C THR A 6 25.15 7.60 31.29
N PHE A 7 23.96 8.07 31.63
CA PHE A 7 22.73 7.31 31.45
C PHE A 7 22.32 7.48 29.98
N TYR A 8 22.13 6.38 29.26
CA TYR A 8 20.90 6.07 28.51
C TYR A 8 21.17 4.80 27.70
N ASN A 9 20.77 3.67 28.30
CA ASN A 9 20.34 2.51 27.53
C ASN A 9 19.15 3.00 26.70
N ARG A 10 19.37 3.37 25.44
CA ARG A 10 18.29 3.75 24.54
C ARG A 10 17.64 2.44 24.13
N THR A 11 16.70 2.00 24.96
CA THR A 11 15.67 1.03 24.62
C THR A 11 15.20 1.30 23.20
N ALA A 12 15.30 0.28 22.35
CA ALA A 12 14.63 0.22 21.07
C ALA A 12 13.22 0.74 21.29
N THR A 13 12.95 1.92 20.74
CA THR A 13 11.61 2.44 20.69
C THR A 13 10.97 1.60 19.60
N ALA A 14 10.43 0.44 20.00
CA ALA A 14 9.42 -0.24 19.22
C ALA A 14 8.29 0.76 19.10
N LEU A 15 8.34 1.53 18.02
CA LEU A 15 7.26 2.37 17.57
C LEU A 15 6.22 1.36 17.10
N VAL A 16 5.39 0.91 18.05
CA VAL A 16 4.13 0.24 17.78
C VAL A 16 3.28 1.29 17.08
N VAL A 17 3.51 1.45 15.79
CA VAL A 17 2.60 2.12 14.88
C VAL A 17 1.53 1.09 14.60
N GLY A 18 0.67 0.87 15.60
CA GLY A 18 -0.64 0.28 15.38
C GLY A 18 -1.48 1.25 14.56
N LEU A 19 -1.08 1.51 13.31
CA LEU A 19 -2.01 1.96 12.30
C LEU A 19 -2.77 0.72 11.89
N GLY A 20 -3.88 0.47 12.60
CA GLY A 20 -4.97 -0.32 12.09
C GLY A 20 -5.55 0.36 10.85
N LEU A 21 -4.79 0.36 9.76
CA LEU A 21 -5.34 0.47 8.43
C LEU A 21 -5.94 -0.89 8.17
N THR A 22 -7.20 -1.03 8.62
CA THR A 22 -8.11 -1.85 7.85
C THR A 22 -8.16 -1.21 6.47
N PHE A 23 -7.25 -1.63 5.60
CA PHE A 23 -7.43 -1.65 4.16
C PHE A 23 -8.70 -2.43 3.95
N GLY A 24 -9.82 -1.72 4.12
CA GLY A 24 -11.09 -2.37 4.29
C GLY A 24 -11.27 -3.24 3.08
N ALA A 25 -11.51 -4.52 3.31
CA ALA A 25 -12.34 -5.34 2.44
C ALA A 25 -13.74 -4.71 2.37
N ALA A 26 -13.83 -3.44 1.96
CA ALA A 26 -14.95 -2.97 1.20
C ALA A 26 -14.85 -3.77 -0.09
N ALA A 27 -15.41 -4.99 -0.04
CA ALA A 27 -15.71 -5.78 -1.21
C ALA A 27 -16.34 -4.79 -2.19
N LEU A 28 -15.53 -4.41 -3.19
CA LEU A 28 -15.98 -3.54 -4.24
C LEU A 28 -17.18 -4.28 -4.81
N PRO A 29 -18.39 -3.69 -4.76
CA PRO A 29 -19.54 -4.38 -5.30
C PRO A 29 -19.17 -4.72 -6.74
N ALA A 30 -19.21 -6.01 -7.06
CA ALA A 30 -19.14 -6.52 -8.42
C ALA A 30 -20.39 -6.05 -9.17
N SER A 31 -20.55 -4.74 -9.29
CA SER A 31 -21.56 -4.11 -10.10
C SER A 31 -21.07 -4.25 -11.52
N ALA A 32 -21.49 -5.35 -12.14
CA ALA A 32 -21.65 -5.46 -13.57
C ALA A 32 -22.59 -4.32 -14.03
N THR A 33 -22.04 -3.12 -14.16
CA THR A 33 -22.73 -1.94 -14.66
C THR A 33 -21.79 -1.28 -15.64
N ALA A 34 -22.24 -1.14 -16.89
CA ALA A 34 -21.51 -0.53 -17.99
C ALA A 34 -20.66 0.63 -17.48
N SER A 35 -19.34 0.44 -17.49
CA SER A 35 -18.40 1.40 -16.91
C SER A 35 -18.45 2.68 -17.71
N THR A 36 -19.14 3.68 -17.18
CA THR A 36 -19.10 4.99 -17.79
C THR A 36 -17.74 5.62 -17.51
N GLU A 37 -17.33 6.56 -18.35
CA GLU A 37 -16.09 7.32 -18.15
C GLU A 37 -16.07 8.03 -16.76
N SER A 38 -17.25 8.38 -16.25
CA SER A 38 -17.42 8.95 -14.90
C SER A 38 -17.13 7.93 -13.79
N ASP A 39 -17.53 6.66 -13.95
CA ASP A 39 -17.24 5.61 -12.97
C ASP A 39 -15.75 5.29 -12.93
N ARG A 40 -15.10 5.29 -14.11
CA ARG A 40 -13.65 5.16 -14.25
C ARG A 40 -12.92 6.28 -13.52
N ALA A 41 -13.29 7.54 -13.75
CA ALA A 41 -12.67 8.69 -13.10
C ALA A 41 -12.82 8.65 -11.57
N ALA A 42 -14.03 8.34 -11.07
CA ALA A 42 -14.29 8.23 -9.64
C ALA A 42 -13.57 7.03 -8.98
N TYR A 43 -13.32 5.96 -9.74
CA TYR A 43 -12.47 4.86 -9.28
C TYR A 43 -11.01 5.31 -9.17
N LEU A 44 -10.48 5.95 -10.22
CA LEU A 44 -9.10 6.42 -10.25
C LEU A 44 -8.79 7.40 -9.12
N GLU A 45 -9.65 8.39 -8.89
CA GLU A 45 -9.45 9.38 -7.82
C GLU A 45 -9.39 8.71 -6.43
N ARG A 46 -10.29 7.75 -6.18
CA ARG A 46 -10.29 7.03 -4.89
C ARG A 46 -9.04 6.18 -4.73
N GLN A 47 -8.61 5.48 -5.77
CA GLN A 47 -7.41 4.65 -5.69
C GLN A 47 -6.13 5.47 -5.61
N GLU A 48 -6.06 6.62 -6.27
CA GLU A 48 -4.92 7.53 -6.14
C GLU A 48 -4.69 7.93 -4.67
N GLN A 49 -5.76 8.26 -3.94
CA GLN A 49 -5.64 8.58 -2.51
C GLN A 49 -5.15 7.40 -1.66
N GLN A 50 -5.51 6.16 -2.03
CA GLN A 50 -5.05 4.97 -1.30
C GLN A 50 -3.58 4.67 -1.61
N ILE A 51 -3.18 4.78 -2.87
CA ILE A 51 -1.80 4.60 -3.32
C ILE A 51 -0.89 5.66 -2.67
N MET A 52 -1.26 6.94 -2.70
CA MET A 52 -0.46 7.98 -2.06
C MET A 52 -0.24 7.73 -0.55
N LYS A 53 -1.25 7.19 0.14
CA LYS A 53 -1.12 6.82 1.56
C LYS A 53 -0.18 5.64 1.75
N ALA A 54 -0.32 4.60 0.92
CA ALA A 54 0.56 3.44 0.98
C ALA A 54 2.01 3.79 0.64
N GLU A 55 2.23 4.68 -0.33
CA GLU A 55 3.55 5.22 -0.69
C GLU A 55 4.20 5.90 0.52
N GLU A 56 3.49 6.85 1.14
CA GLU A 56 3.97 7.56 2.33
C GLU A 56 4.34 6.59 3.46
N MET A 57 3.56 5.52 3.64
CA MET A 57 3.82 4.51 4.66
C MET A 57 5.07 3.69 4.38
N ILE A 58 5.29 3.29 3.13
CA ILE A 58 6.48 2.55 2.71
C ILE A 58 7.71 3.43 2.83
N GLU A 59 7.62 4.71 2.47
CA GLU A 59 8.71 5.69 2.65
C GLU A 59 9.05 5.93 4.13
N GLN A 60 8.06 5.79 5.03
CA GLN A 60 8.26 5.87 6.47
C GLN A 60 8.86 4.60 7.08
N GLN A 61 8.84 3.47 6.38
CA GLN A 61 9.50 2.26 6.86
C GLN A 61 11.02 2.46 6.85
N PRO A 62 11.72 2.07 7.93
CA PRO A 62 13.17 2.12 7.94
C PRO A 62 13.72 1.25 6.80
N ASP A 63 14.81 1.70 6.17
CA ASP A 63 15.53 0.89 5.20
C ASP A 63 16.16 -0.31 5.94
N SER A 64 15.39 -1.39 6.03
CA SER A 64 15.75 -2.63 6.70
C SER A 64 16.19 -3.64 5.64
N GLU A 65 17.26 -4.38 5.92
CA GLU A 65 17.71 -5.53 5.12
C GLU A 65 16.85 -6.78 5.37
N GLU A 66 15.75 -6.65 6.10
CA GLU A 66 14.84 -7.75 6.36
C GLU A 66 14.17 -8.24 5.07
N PRO A 67 14.10 -9.57 4.86
CA PRO A 67 13.51 -10.14 3.66
C PRO A 67 12.05 -9.69 3.46
N ALA A 68 11.27 -9.58 4.54
CA ALA A 68 9.89 -9.08 4.49
C ALA A 68 9.78 -7.65 3.92
N MET A 69 10.71 -6.75 4.28
CA MET A 69 10.75 -5.39 3.73
C MET A 69 11.13 -5.39 2.24
N ALA A 70 12.02 -6.29 1.82
CA ALA A 70 12.40 -6.44 0.42
C ALA A 70 11.25 -7.00 -0.44
N ASP A 71 10.49 -7.95 0.10
CA ASP A 71 9.31 -8.52 -0.56
C ASP A 71 8.17 -7.50 -0.63
N LEU A 72 7.91 -6.77 0.45
CA LEU A 72 6.95 -5.66 0.46
C LEU A 72 7.28 -4.56 -0.57
N LYS A 73 8.56 -4.13 -0.63
CA LYS A 73 9.01 -3.16 -1.65
C LYS A 73 8.83 -3.70 -3.07
N ARG A 74 9.02 -5.00 -3.29
CA ARG A 74 8.78 -5.64 -4.60
C ARG A 74 7.28 -5.65 -4.93
N ALA A 75 6.43 -6.01 -3.98
CA ALA A 75 4.98 -5.97 -4.14
C ALA A 75 4.51 -4.54 -4.47
N TRP A 76 5.08 -3.54 -3.78
CA TRP A 76 4.81 -2.13 -4.07
C TRP A 76 5.19 -1.71 -5.50
N GLN A 77 6.39 -2.08 -5.96
CA GLN A 77 6.79 -1.81 -7.35
C GLN A 77 5.81 -2.41 -8.37
N GLN A 78 5.25 -3.59 -8.08
CA GLN A 78 4.23 -4.20 -8.92
C GLN A 78 2.92 -3.40 -8.89
N VAL A 79 2.50 -2.90 -7.71
CA VAL A 79 1.35 -1.99 -7.58
C VAL A 79 1.55 -0.73 -8.42
N GLU A 80 2.71 -0.08 -8.33
CA GLU A 80 3.01 1.12 -9.11
C GLU A 80 2.95 0.87 -10.61
N HIS A 81 3.51 -0.26 -11.06
CA HIS A 81 3.48 -0.68 -12.46
C HIS A 81 2.04 -0.90 -12.95
N ASP A 82 1.24 -1.67 -12.21
CA ASP A 82 -0.13 -2.00 -12.60
C ASP A 82 -1.06 -0.79 -12.47
N TRP A 83 -0.79 0.12 -11.54
CA TRP A 83 -1.46 1.41 -11.43
C TRP A 83 -1.20 2.32 -12.64
N ALA A 84 0.06 2.41 -13.07
CA ALA A 84 0.41 3.15 -14.28
C ALA A 84 -0.29 2.54 -15.50
N ARG A 85 -0.24 1.22 -15.65
CA ARG A 85 -0.96 0.50 -16.71
C ARG A 85 -2.46 0.78 -16.68
N LEU A 86 -3.07 0.76 -15.51
CA LEU A 86 -4.50 1.04 -15.35
C LEU A 86 -4.85 2.46 -15.82
N LYS A 87 -4.09 3.47 -15.39
CA LYS A 87 -4.30 4.87 -15.82
C LYS A 87 -4.22 5.03 -17.33
N ASP A 88 -3.24 4.39 -17.97
CA ASP A 88 -3.02 4.45 -19.43
C ASP A 88 -3.93 3.52 -20.24
N SER A 89 -4.74 2.67 -19.60
CA SER A 89 -5.56 1.68 -20.31
C SER A 89 -6.63 2.32 -21.20
N ALA A 90 -6.86 1.74 -22.37
CA ALA A 90 -8.00 2.10 -23.21
C ALA A 90 -9.32 1.77 -22.49
N ALA A 91 -10.43 2.40 -22.91
CA ALA A 91 -11.73 2.13 -22.30
C ALA A 91 -12.18 0.68 -22.48
N GLU A 92 -11.77 0.02 -23.57
CA GLU A 92 -12.06 -1.39 -23.86
C GLU A 92 -11.31 -2.37 -22.95
N ASP A 93 -10.06 -2.06 -22.60
CA ASP A 93 -9.19 -2.89 -21.74
C ASP A 93 -9.28 -2.48 -20.25
N TRP A 94 -10.07 -1.46 -19.93
CA TRP A 94 -10.11 -0.86 -18.59
C TRP A 94 -10.52 -1.85 -17.50
N GLN A 95 -11.48 -2.74 -17.77
CA GLN A 95 -11.94 -3.71 -16.77
C GLN A 95 -10.88 -4.77 -16.48
N ASP A 96 -10.21 -5.29 -17.51
CA ASP A 96 -9.11 -6.24 -17.35
C ASP A 96 -7.93 -5.60 -16.61
N ALA A 97 -7.56 -4.37 -16.96
CA ALA A 97 -6.50 -3.64 -16.27
C ALA A 97 -6.87 -3.34 -14.82
N LYS A 98 -8.14 -3.01 -14.54
CA LYS A 98 -8.64 -2.75 -13.19
C LYS A 98 -8.57 -4.02 -12.36
N GLN A 99 -8.99 -5.15 -12.92
CA GLN A 99 -8.93 -6.43 -12.23
C GLN A 99 -7.49 -6.81 -11.89
N ALA A 100 -6.57 -6.72 -12.85
CA ALA A 100 -5.15 -7.01 -12.61
C ALA A 100 -4.54 -6.10 -11.52
N PHE A 101 -4.85 -4.80 -11.56
CA PHE A 101 -4.44 -3.87 -10.51
C PHE A 101 -5.04 -4.25 -9.14
N GLU A 102 -6.31 -4.63 -9.08
CA GLU A 102 -6.97 -5.03 -7.83
C GLU A 102 -6.35 -6.29 -7.23
N GLU A 103 -5.99 -7.27 -8.06
CA GLU A 103 -5.27 -8.47 -7.61
C GLU A 103 -3.91 -8.12 -7.00
N THR A 104 -3.13 -7.29 -7.68
CA THR A 104 -1.83 -6.82 -7.18
C THR A 104 -1.97 -5.99 -5.91
N TRP A 105 -2.98 -5.12 -5.84
CA TRP A 105 -3.27 -4.28 -4.69
C TRP A 105 -3.65 -5.09 -3.45
N ILE A 106 -4.50 -6.11 -3.62
CA ILE A 106 -4.85 -7.05 -2.54
C ILE A 106 -3.61 -7.78 -2.03
N GLY A 107 -2.77 -8.31 -2.94
CA GLY A 107 -1.54 -9.01 -2.55
C GLY A 107 -0.58 -8.12 -1.76
N PHE A 108 -0.43 -6.85 -2.15
CA PHE A 108 0.34 -5.88 -1.38
C PHE A 108 -0.26 -5.64 0.02
N GLN A 109 -1.58 -5.51 0.13
CA GLN A 109 -2.26 -5.32 1.42
C GLN A 109 -2.08 -6.53 2.34
N GLU A 110 -2.11 -7.74 1.80
CA GLU A 110 -1.85 -8.98 2.55
C GLU A 110 -0.39 -9.04 3.06
N GLU A 111 0.59 -8.73 2.21
CA GLU A 111 2.01 -8.66 2.60
C GLU A 111 2.25 -7.58 3.67
N TRP A 112 1.58 -6.43 3.55
CA TRP A 112 1.63 -5.35 4.53
C TRP A 112 1.03 -5.77 5.87
N ASP A 113 -0.15 -6.42 5.86
CA ASP A 113 -0.80 -6.92 7.08
C ASP A 113 0.09 -7.97 7.75
N GLU A 114 0.62 -8.94 7.01
CA GLU A 114 1.54 -9.95 7.56
C GLU A 114 2.77 -9.33 8.23
N MET A 115 3.36 -8.29 7.61
CA MET A 115 4.50 -7.58 8.19
C MET A 115 4.14 -6.79 9.46
N THR A 116 2.90 -6.33 9.59
CA THR A 116 2.48 -5.41 10.68
C THR A 116 1.60 -6.05 11.76
N ALA A 117 1.13 -7.28 11.56
CA ALA A 117 0.22 -8.01 12.46
C ALA A 117 0.88 -8.59 13.74
N GLU A 118 1.87 -7.91 14.32
CA GLU A 118 2.55 -8.30 15.58
C GLU A 118 1.60 -8.48 16.78
#